data_AF-A0A3D2FHE0-F1
#
_entry.id   AF-A0A3D2FHE0-F1
#
_cell.length_a   1.000
_cell.length_b   1.000
_cell.length_c   1.000
_cell.angle_alpha   90.00
_cell.angle_beta   90.00
_cell.angle_gamma   90.00
#
_symmetry.space_group_name_H-M   'P 1'
#
loop_
_entity.id
_entity.type
_entity.pdbx_description
1 polymer ?
#
loop_
_entity_poly.entity_id
_entity_poly.type
_entity_poly.pdbx_seq_one_letter_code
_entity_poly.pdbx_strand_id
1 'polypeptide(L)' 'GYGWNHKRVYRIYRELELNLRIKPRKRIVREKPEPLAVPEAINQCWSMDFMHDQLSDGRSYRLFNV' A
#
# COMPACT_ATOMS: atom_id res chain seq x y z
N GLY A 1 -3.31 -10.09 37.86
CA GLY A 1 -3.78 -10.55 36.53
C GLY A 1 -4.91 -11.55 36.72
N TYR A 2 -5.80 -11.71 35.74
CA TYR A 2 -6.91 -12.65 35.86
C TYR A 2 -6.44 -14.11 35.73
N GLY A 3 -6.83 -15.00 36.66
CA GLY A 3 -6.41 -16.41 36.71
C GLY A 3 -7.17 -17.35 35.75
N TRP A 4 -7.29 -16.96 34.49
CA TRP A 4 -8.06 -17.74 33.52
C TRP A 4 -7.26 -18.96 33.07
N ASN A 5 -7.92 -20.12 32.97
CA ASN A 5 -7.29 -21.32 32.42
C ASN A 5 -7.05 -21.14 30.91
N HIS A 6 -5.78 -21.10 30.52
CA HIS A 6 -5.35 -20.93 29.12
C HIS A 6 -5.99 -21.95 28.16
N LYS A 7 -6.24 -23.20 28.60
CA LYS A 7 -6.90 -24.23 27.77
C LYS A 7 -8.35 -23.87 27.44
N ARG A 8 -9.08 -23.29 28.41
CA ARG A 8 -10.47 -22.85 28.22
C ARG A 8 -10.53 -21.68 27.25
N VAL A 9 -9.63 -20.71 27.39
CA VAL A 9 -9.52 -19.55 26.51
C VAL A 9 -9.23 -20.00 25.08
N TYR A 10 -8.26 -20.89 24.89
CA TYR A 10 -7.93 -21.43 23.56
C TYR A 10 -9.11 -22.15 22.91
N ARG A 11 -9.87 -22.95 23.68
CA ARG A 11 -11.07 -23.64 23.17
C ARG A 11 -12.14 -22.65 22.70
N ILE A 12 -12.42 -21.60 23.46
CA ILE A 12 -13.38 -20.56 23.07
C ILE A 12 -12.91 -19.82 21.82
N TYR A 13 -11.61 -19.48 21.73
CA TYR A 13 -11.03 -18.85 20.53
C TYR A 13 -11.20 -19.71 19.28
N ARG A 14 -11.04 -21.04 19.41
CA ARG A 14 -11.22 -22.01 18.33
C ARG A 14 -12.69 -22.21 17.95
N GLU A 15 -13.59 -22.26 18.92
CA GLU A 15 -15.04 -22.38 18.71
C GLU A 15 -15.62 -21.13 18.01
N LEU A 16 -15.07 -19.96 18.28
CA LEU A 16 -15.46 -18.69 17.66
C LEU A 16 -14.71 -18.38 16.35
N GLU A 17 -13.87 -19.29 15.85
CA GLU A 17 -13.04 -19.12 14.65
C GLU A 17 -12.15 -17.85 14.66
N LEU A 18 -11.85 -17.31 15.84
CA LEU A 18 -11.04 -16.10 16.01
C LEU A 18 -9.55 -16.33 15.76
N ASN A 19 -9.15 -17.57 15.48
CA ASN A 19 -7.82 -17.96 15.04
C ASN A 19 -7.56 -17.63 13.55
N LEU A 20 -7.91 -16.40 13.15
CA LEU A 20 -7.75 -15.93 11.78
C LEU A 20 -6.27 -15.87 11.40
N ARG A 21 -5.91 -16.52 10.29
CA ARG A 21 -4.57 -16.43 9.74
C ARG A 21 -4.43 -15.12 8.96
N ILE A 22 -3.42 -14.32 9.28
CA ILE A 22 -3.06 -13.16 8.46
C ILE A 22 -2.72 -13.68 7.06
N LYS A 23 -3.49 -13.25 6.05
CA LYS A 23 -3.19 -13.60 4.66
C LYS A 23 -1.87 -12.93 4.27
N PRO A 24 -0.90 -13.67 3.70
CA PRO A 24 0.31 -13.04 3.20
C PRO A 24 -0.06 -12.00 2.14
N ARG A 25 0.67 -10.88 2.11
CA ARG A 25 0.50 -9.85 1.08
C ARG A 25 0.67 -10.51 -0.29
N LYS A 26 -0.38 -10.43 -1.12
CA LYS A 26 -0.30 -10.86 -2.53
C LYS A 26 0.60 -9.87 -3.27
N ARG A 27 1.63 -10.38 -3.94
CA ARG A 27 2.43 -9.58 -4.86
C ARG A 27 1.57 -9.31 -6.11
N ILE A 28 1.40 -8.04 -6.47
CA ILE A 28 0.73 -7.66 -7.71
C ILE A 28 1.67 -8.01 -8.86
N VAL A 29 1.21 -8.83 -9.80
CA VAL A 29 1.91 -9.06 -11.07
C VAL A 29 1.61 -7.85 -11.95
N ARG A 30 2.66 -7.16 -12.40
CA ARG A 30 2.54 -6.05 -13.34
C ARG A 30 2.85 -6.57 -14.73
N GLU A 31 2.00 -6.23 -15.69
CA GLU A 31 2.32 -6.41 -17.10
C GLU A 31 3.47 -5.47 -17.50
N LYS A 32 4.22 -5.87 -18.53
CA LYS A 32 5.28 -5.02 -19.07
C LYS A 32 4.62 -3.81 -19.73
N PRO A 33 4.96 -2.56 -19.36
CA PRO A 33 4.39 -1.39 -20.01
C PRO A 33 4.81 -1.35 -21.49
N GLU A 34 3.90 -0.88 -22.33
CA GLU A 34 4.20 -0.55 -23.73
C GLU A 34 5.25 0.57 -23.82
N PRO A 35 6.03 0.63 -24.91
CA PRO A 35 6.96 1.73 -25.13
C PRO A 35 6.23 3.07 -25.17
N LEU A 36 6.90 4.13 -24.68
CA LEU A 36 6.35 5.49 -24.72
C LEU A 36 6.20 5.96 -26.17
N ALA A 37 5.04 6.53 -26.50
CA ALA A 37 4.80 7.18 -27.79
C ALA A 37 5.52 8.53 -27.85
N VAL A 38 6.15 8.83 -28.99
CA VAL A 38 6.74 10.13 -29.28
C VAL A 38 5.69 11.01 -29.95
N PRO A 39 5.37 12.21 -29.43
CA PRO A 39 4.43 13.11 -30.08
C PRO A 39 4.99 13.65 -31.40
N GLU A 40 4.12 13.83 -32.39
CA GLU A 40 4.46 14.31 -33.74
C GLU A 40 4.42 15.84 -33.86
N ALA A 41 3.67 16.52 -32.98
CA ALA A 41 3.54 17.97 -32.96
C ALA A 41 3.52 18.55 -31.55
N ILE A 42 3.82 19.86 -31.46
CA ILE A 42 3.79 20.62 -30.20
C ILE A 42 2.37 20.56 -29.60
N ASN A 43 2.27 20.48 -28.27
CA ASN A 43 1.02 20.40 -27.51
C ASN A 43 0.16 19.13 -27.68
N GLN A 44 0.66 18.09 -28.35
CA GLN A 44 -0.06 16.80 -28.43
C GLN A 44 -0.03 15.99 -27.13
N CYS A 45 0.97 16.20 -26.28
CA CYS A 45 1.13 15.50 -25.01
C CYS A 45 1.58 16.48 -23.93
N TRP A 46 1.01 16.34 -22.73
CA TRP A 46 1.35 17.11 -21.54
C TRP A 46 1.64 16.11 -20.44
N SER A 47 2.79 16.22 -19.79
CA SER A 47 3.15 15.37 -18.65
C SER A 47 2.78 16.08 -17.37
N MET A 48 1.97 15.42 -16.54
CA MET A 48 1.74 15.88 -15.17
C MET A 48 2.31 14.85 -14.22
N ASP A 49 3.04 15.30 -13.20
CA ASP A 49 3.54 14.42 -12.15
C ASP A 49 3.47 15.04 -10.76
N PHE A 50 3.75 14.22 -9.76
CA PHE A 50 3.88 14.68 -8.38
C PHE A 50 5.25 14.30 -7.84
N MET A 51 5.98 15.28 -7.35
CA MET A 51 7.20 15.04 -6.57
C MET A 51 6.87 15.06 -5.09
N HIS A 52 7.49 14.18 -4.30
CA HIS A 52 7.38 14.17 -2.85
C HIS A 52 8.74 14.44 -2.23
N ASP A 53 8.79 15.33 -1.25
CA ASP A 53 10.00 15.65 -0.51
C ASP A 53 9.69 16.03 0.95
N GLN A 54 10.72 16.13 1.78
CA GLN A 54 10.62 16.39 3.22
C GLN A 54 11.55 17.51 3.65
N LEU A 55 11.01 18.49 4.38
CA LEU A 55 11.80 19.56 4.99
C LEU A 55 12.62 19.04 6.17
N SER A 56 13.66 19.78 6.55
CA SER A 56 14.54 19.43 7.68
C SER A 56 13.80 19.33 9.03
N ASP A 57 12.62 19.95 9.16
CA ASP A 57 11.75 19.87 10.33
C ASP A 57 10.76 18.67 10.29
N GLY A 58 10.86 17.82 9.27
CA GLY A 58 10.07 16.60 9.14
C GLY A 58 8.72 16.78 8.43
N ARG A 59 8.32 18.00 8.06
CA ARG A 59 7.10 18.22 7.27
C ARG A 59 7.29 17.71 5.84
N SER A 60 6.41 16.82 5.41
CA SER A 60 6.37 16.35 4.03
C SER A 60 5.49 17.24 3.16
N TYR A 61 5.88 17.38 1.89
CA TYR A 61 5.08 18.07 0.90
C TYR A 61 5.06 17.29 -0.41
N ARG A 62 4.04 17.56 -1.21
CA ARG A 62 3.93 17.08 -2.59
C ARG A 62 3.77 18.26 -3.53
N LEU A 63 4.62 18.31 -4.54
CA LEU A 63 4.57 19.30 -5.60
C LEU A 63 3.78 18.72 -6.76
N PHE A 64 2.90 19.52 -7.36
CA PHE A 64 2.22 19.19 -8.59
C PHE A 64 2.96 19.86 -9.74
N ASN A 65 3.50 19.07 -10.66
CA ASN A 65 4.20 19.56 -11.83
C ASN A 65 3.32 19.32 -13.06
N VAL A 66 3.16 20.36 -13.88
CA VAL A 66 2.39 20.37 -15.13
C VAL A 66 3.18 21.11 -16.18
#